data_AF-A0A0L0GFB8-F1
#
_entry.id   AF-A0A0L0GFB8-F1
#
_cell.length_a   1.000
_cell.length_b   1.000
_cell.length_c   1.000
_cell.angle_alpha   90.00
_cell.angle_beta   90.00
_cell.angle_gamma   90.00
#
_symmetry.space_group_name_H-M   'P 1'
#
loop_
_entity.id
_entity.type
_entity.pdbx_description
1 polymer ?
#
loop_
_entity_poly.entity_id
_entity_poly.type
_entity_poly.pdbx_seq_one_letter_code
_entity_poly.pdbx_strand_id
1 'polypeptide(L)'
;MNAADCITSAVQALVNNDSLQAMKEFAMALQLEPENETAGLGLAKIYVSSNQYTQAVQLCNKMIKQNRECERAYYHKGIALYHLEEFTTARTAFEGGEKLKSSVGPAAKQWSEWIAKCDAALLQEATGEAIISTKSKDVVTPVPRPQGNGMSTSINGTPVETGPKAVEMAHEPVAKPAQAPKAVTKPTIAPIPATVSVPVVPTVPAKTRYEWYQTDTQVIVSIFVKNLEEKDVQIELTPQSMCVTLKLPGGSEYLLDQRTFADIVPAECTWRRAKPKFELTLRKATAARWDTLEQPESTEIEDSEEPAPKTLRKPTDWNKLVKDIDEEEADEKPEGDAALQKLFQDIYKDATPETRRAMNKSFQESGGTVLSTNWDEVGKDKVQIQAPDGAEARPYKD
;
A
#
# COMPACT_ATOMS: atom_id res chain seq x y z
N MET A 1 11.30 3.28 -33.08
CA MET A 1 11.08 3.95 -31.78
C MET A 1 12.24 3.56 -30.88
N ASN A 2 13.00 4.53 -30.37
CA ASN A 2 14.11 4.28 -29.44
C ASN A 2 13.70 4.62 -27.99
N ALA A 3 14.51 4.26 -27.00
CA ALA A 3 14.18 4.50 -25.59
C ALA A 3 14.05 6.00 -25.24
N ALA A 4 14.84 6.86 -25.88
CA ALA A 4 14.78 8.31 -25.66
C ALA A 4 13.47 8.93 -26.19
N ASP A 5 12.96 8.44 -27.31
CA ASP A 5 11.66 8.85 -27.87
C ASP A 5 10.53 8.46 -26.89
N CYS A 6 10.56 7.22 -26.38
CA CYS A 6 9.61 6.74 -25.37
C CYS A 6 9.65 7.58 -24.10
N ILE A 7 10.85 7.91 -23.58
CA ILE A 7 11.01 8.79 -22.40
C ILE A 7 10.43 10.18 -22.67
N THR A 8 10.68 10.75 -23.84
CA THR A 8 10.17 12.07 -24.22
C THR A 8 8.64 12.05 -24.32
N SER A 9 8.07 11.01 -24.94
CA SER A 9 6.61 10.76 -24.99
C SER A 9 6.03 10.64 -23.59
N ALA A 10 6.69 9.87 -22.70
CA ALA A 10 6.25 9.67 -21.33
C ALA A 10 6.20 10.97 -20.53
N VAL A 11 7.24 11.81 -20.65
CA VAL A 11 7.29 13.13 -20.00
C VAL A 11 6.19 14.04 -20.54
N GLN A 12 5.92 14.03 -21.84
CA GLN A 12 4.83 14.80 -22.43
C GLN A 12 3.46 14.32 -21.94
N ALA A 13 3.26 13.00 -21.80
CA ALA A 13 2.05 12.43 -21.22
C ALA A 13 1.84 12.88 -19.76
N LEU A 14 2.91 12.95 -18.95
CA LEU A 14 2.84 13.51 -17.60
C LEU A 14 2.43 14.99 -17.59
N VAL A 15 2.93 15.79 -18.54
CA VAL A 15 2.51 17.20 -18.69
C VAL A 15 1.02 17.30 -19.02
N ASN A 16 0.51 16.36 -19.82
CA ASN A 16 -0.91 16.26 -20.15
C ASN A 16 -1.76 15.63 -19.03
N ASN A 17 -1.16 15.34 -17.86
CA ASN A 17 -1.78 14.65 -16.73
C ASN A 17 -2.27 13.22 -17.07
N ASP A 18 -1.75 12.63 -18.15
CA ASP A 18 -2.01 11.25 -18.54
C ASP A 18 -0.95 10.33 -17.93
N SER A 19 -1.22 9.92 -16.69
CA SER A 19 -0.31 9.04 -15.93
C SER A 19 -0.29 7.61 -16.47
N LEU A 20 -1.34 7.16 -17.16
CA LEU A 20 -1.41 5.81 -17.73
C LEU A 20 -0.55 5.70 -18.97
N GLN A 21 -0.66 6.67 -19.89
CA GLN A 21 0.19 6.72 -21.07
C GLN A 21 1.66 6.91 -20.66
N ALA A 22 1.95 7.78 -19.70
CA ALA A 22 3.31 7.95 -19.19
C ALA A 22 3.90 6.64 -18.64
N MET A 23 3.10 5.86 -17.90
CA MET A 23 3.52 4.56 -17.38
C MET A 23 3.87 3.59 -18.51
N LYS A 24 3.00 3.48 -19.53
CA LYS A 24 3.23 2.61 -20.71
C LYS A 24 4.52 2.98 -21.44
N GLU A 25 4.72 4.26 -21.67
CA GLU A 25 5.89 4.78 -22.40
C GLU A 25 7.20 4.59 -21.62
N PHE A 26 7.20 4.81 -20.30
CA PHE A 26 8.37 4.48 -19.47
C PHE A 26 8.65 2.98 -19.39
N ALA A 27 7.62 2.14 -19.33
CA ALA A 27 7.78 0.70 -19.37
C ALA A 27 8.38 0.22 -20.71
N MET A 28 7.92 0.79 -21.82
CA MET A 28 8.48 0.53 -23.15
C MET A 28 9.95 0.99 -23.24
N ALA A 29 10.28 2.16 -22.68
CA ALA A 29 11.66 2.63 -22.62
C ALA A 29 12.58 1.66 -21.85
N LEU A 30 12.11 1.09 -20.74
CA LEU A 30 12.85 0.07 -19.98
C LEU A 30 12.92 -1.29 -20.68
N GLN A 31 11.99 -1.61 -21.57
CA GLN A 31 12.09 -2.82 -22.39
C GLN A 31 13.19 -2.67 -23.45
N LEU A 32 13.37 -1.47 -23.99
CA LEU A 32 14.43 -1.14 -24.95
C LEU A 32 15.79 -0.98 -24.27
N GLU A 33 15.83 -0.29 -23.13
CA GLU A 33 17.04 -0.06 -22.32
C GLU A 33 16.77 -0.42 -20.84
N PRO A 34 17.02 -1.69 -20.44
CA PRO A 34 16.71 -2.18 -19.09
C PRO A 34 17.45 -1.51 -17.93
N GLU A 35 18.52 -0.76 -18.22
CA GLU A 35 19.37 -0.08 -17.24
C GLU A 35 19.17 1.45 -17.29
N ASN A 36 18.19 1.95 -18.06
CA ASN A 36 17.95 3.37 -18.17
C ASN A 36 17.38 3.94 -16.86
N GLU A 37 18.23 4.69 -16.13
CA GLU A 37 17.87 5.28 -14.84
C GLU A 37 16.70 6.26 -14.95
N THR A 38 16.64 7.08 -16.00
CA THR A 38 15.59 8.10 -16.16
C THR A 38 14.22 7.46 -16.33
N ALA A 39 14.13 6.44 -17.18
CA ALA A 39 12.89 5.68 -17.38
C ALA A 39 12.47 4.94 -16.11
N GLY A 40 13.42 4.30 -15.43
CA GLY A 40 13.19 3.60 -14.16
C GLY A 40 12.65 4.52 -13.07
N LEU A 41 13.26 5.70 -12.89
CA LEU A 41 12.84 6.69 -11.90
C LEU A 41 11.47 7.29 -12.24
N GLY A 42 11.22 7.58 -13.51
CA GLY A 42 9.92 8.05 -13.99
C GLY A 42 8.81 7.07 -13.66
N LEU A 43 9.02 5.79 -13.97
CA LEU A 43 8.06 4.72 -13.69
C LEU A 43 7.87 4.48 -12.19
N ALA A 44 8.95 4.43 -11.40
CA ALA A 44 8.89 4.26 -9.95
C ALA A 44 8.07 5.37 -9.28
N LYS A 45 8.26 6.63 -9.72
CA LYS A 45 7.46 7.77 -9.24
C LYS A 45 5.97 7.59 -9.54
N ILE A 46 5.63 7.14 -10.75
CA ILE A 46 4.22 6.91 -11.14
C ILE A 46 3.62 5.77 -10.32
N TYR A 47 4.34 4.68 -10.07
CA TYR A 47 3.86 3.59 -9.23
C TYR A 47 3.56 4.05 -7.81
N VAL A 48 4.46 4.85 -7.20
CA VAL A 48 4.22 5.45 -5.89
C VAL A 48 2.99 6.36 -5.90
N SER A 49 2.82 7.24 -6.89
CA SER A 49 1.65 8.12 -6.97
C SER A 49 0.35 7.38 -7.28
N SER A 50 0.43 6.21 -7.91
CA SER A 50 -0.71 5.35 -8.24
C SER A 50 -1.02 4.33 -7.13
N ASN A 51 -0.36 4.41 -5.97
CA ASN A 51 -0.46 3.48 -4.84
C ASN A 51 -0.08 2.02 -5.18
N GLN A 52 0.69 1.81 -6.25
CA GLN A 52 1.22 0.50 -6.62
C GLN A 52 2.58 0.28 -5.93
N TYR A 53 2.56 0.22 -4.60
CA TYR A 53 3.77 0.26 -3.79
C TYR A 53 4.66 -0.98 -3.96
N THR A 54 4.08 -2.17 -4.07
CA THR A 54 4.83 -3.43 -4.26
C THR A 54 5.64 -3.41 -5.57
N GLN A 55 5.01 -2.98 -6.66
CA GLN A 55 5.69 -2.81 -7.96
C GLN A 55 6.78 -1.74 -7.90
N ALA A 56 6.54 -0.64 -7.18
CA ALA A 56 7.56 0.40 -6.99
C ALA A 56 8.80 -0.16 -6.25
N VAL A 57 8.60 -0.96 -5.18
CA VAL A 57 9.69 -1.58 -4.43
C VAL A 57 10.50 -2.55 -5.31
N GLN A 58 9.82 -3.42 -6.06
CA GLN A 58 10.47 -4.38 -6.96
C GLN A 58 11.30 -3.66 -8.03
N LEU A 59 10.74 -2.62 -8.67
CA LEU A 59 11.44 -1.83 -9.65
C LEU A 59 12.66 -1.11 -9.05
N CYS A 60 12.51 -0.46 -7.89
CA CYS A 60 13.62 0.20 -7.23
C CYS A 60 14.71 -0.78 -6.77
N ASN A 61 14.36 -1.99 -6.31
CA ASN A 61 15.34 -3.03 -6.00
C ASN A 61 16.15 -3.43 -7.22
N LYS A 62 15.48 -3.62 -8.37
CA LYS A 62 16.15 -3.90 -9.64
C LYS A 62 17.10 -2.77 -10.03
N MET A 63 16.66 -1.51 -9.91
CA MET A 63 17.48 -0.35 -10.22
C MET A 63 18.70 -0.23 -9.31
N ILE A 64 18.54 -0.45 -8.00
CA ILE A 64 19.64 -0.43 -7.03
C ILE A 64 20.65 -1.56 -7.29
N LYS A 65 20.17 -2.73 -7.74
CA LYS A 65 21.02 -3.87 -8.13
C LYS A 65 21.87 -3.56 -9.36
N GLN A 66 21.32 -2.80 -10.31
CA GLN A 66 22.02 -2.38 -11.52
C GLN A 66 22.97 -1.20 -11.25
N ASN A 67 22.46 -0.16 -10.58
CA ASN A 67 23.21 1.03 -10.19
C ASN A 67 23.07 1.29 -8.69
N ARG A 68 24.10 0.91 -7.94
CA ARG A 68 24.15 1.06 -6.48
C ARG A 68 24.16 2.51 -6.00
N GLU A 69 24.48 3.47 -6.87
CA GLU A 69 24.58 4.90 -6.55
C GLU A 69 23.31 5.69 -6.88
N CYS A 70 22.20 5.03 -7.25
CA CYS A 70 20.94 5.71 -7.57
C CYS A 70 20.19 6.18 -6.31
N GLU A 71 20.55 7.38 -5.80
CA GLU A 71 19.93 8.01 -4.62
C GLU A 71 18.39 8.05 -4.72
N ARG A 72 17.84 8.44 -5.88
CA ARG A 72 16.38 8.58 -6.06
C ARG A 72 15.65 7.24 -6.03
N ALA A 73 16.29 6.13 -6.39
CA ALA A 73 15.68 4.80 -6.27
C ALA A 73 15.49 4.42 -4.80
N TYR A 74 16.46 4.72 -3.92
CA TYR A 74 16.30 4.56 -2.48
C TYR A 74 15.17 5.42 -1.91
N TYR A 75 14.99 6.64 -2.44
CA TYR A 75 13.91 7.55 -2.02
C TYR A 75 12.53 6.96 -2.32
N HIS A 76 12.30 6.55 -3.58
CA HIS A 76 11.02 5.99 -3.98
C HIS A 76 10.75 4.62 -3.34
N LYS A 77 11.78 3.80 -3.15
CA LYS A 77 11.70 2.55 -2.38
C LYS A 77 11.24 2.81 -0.94
N GLY A 78 11.89 3.74 -0.24
CA GLY A 78 11.55 4.07 1.15
C GLY A 78 10.11 4.57 1.29
N ILE A 79 9.65 5.44 0.37
CA ILE A 79 8.26 5.91 0.38
C ILE A 79 7.28 4.76 0.14
N ALA A 80 7.56 3.89 -0.82
CA ALA A 80 6.69 2.75 -1.12
C ALA A 80 6.60 1.80 0.08
N LEU A 81 7.73 1.46 0.72
CA LEU A 81 7.77 0.62 1.94
C LEU A 81 7.05 1.27 3.11
N TYR A 82 7.19 2.59 3.29
CA TYR A 82 6.47 3.31 4.34
C TYR A 82 4.96 3.20 4.17
N HIS A 83 4.46 3.25 2.93
CA HIS A 83 3.04 3.07 2.64
C HIS A 83 2.57 1.61 2.70
N LEU A 84 3.49 0.65 2.69
CA LEU A 84 3.24 -0.75 2.98
C LEU A 84 3.33 -1.08 4.48
N GLU A 85 3.53 -0.05 5.33
CA GLU A 85 3.68 -0.19 6.78
C GLU A 85 4.92 -1.00 7.20
N GLU A 86 5.85 -1.25 6.28
CA GLU A 86 7.13 -1.86 6.60
C GLU A 86 8.14 -0.80 7.07
N PHE A 87 7.90 -0.21 8.24
CA PHE A 87 8.64 0.96 8.69
C PHE A 87 10.13 0.71 8.96
N THR A 88 10.50 -0.52 9.36
CA THR A 88 11.90 -0.92 9.56
C THR A 88 12.66 -0.95 8.23
N THR A 89 12.11 -1.64 7.23
CA THR A 89 12.73 -1.75 5.89
C THR A 89 12.73 -0.38 5.19
N ALA A 90 11.65 0.40 5.33
CA ALA A 90 11.58 1.78 4.84
C ALA A 90 12.71 2.64 5.42
N ARG A 91 12.93 2.59 6.74
CA ARG A 91 14.01 3.31 7.40
C ARG A 91 15.38 2.91 6.85
N THR A 92 15.66 1.61 6.72
CA THR A 92 16.94 1.15 6.16
C THR A 92 17.16 1.61 4.72
N ALA A 93 16.09 1.71 3.91
CA ALA A 93 16.17 2.25 2.56
C ALA A 93 16.53 3.74 2.56
N PHE A 94 15.91 4.55 3.43
CA PHE A 94 16.25 5.97 3.58
C PHE A 94 17.68 6.18 4.09
N GLU A 95 18.14 5.40 5.07
CA GLU A 95 19.54 5.43 5.54
C GLU A 95 20.53 5.01 4.44
N GLY A 96 20.13 4.05 3.61
CA GLY A 96 20.89 3.63 2.43
C GLY A 96 21.08 4.78 1.44
N GLY A 97 20.01 5.51 1.12
CA GLY A 97 20.05 6.70 0.28
C GLY A 97 20.87 7.84 0.88
N GLU A 98 20.73 8.09 2.19
CA GLU A 98 21.47 9.13 2.91
C GLU A 98 23.00 8.90 2.86
N LYS A 99 23.44 7.64 2.95
CA LYS A 99 24.86 7.27 2.89
C LYS A 99 25.50 7.54 1.52
N LEU A 100 24.72 7.51 0.44
CA LEU A 100 25.24 7.71 -0.91
C LEU A 100 25.63 9.17 -1.19
N LYS A 101 25.30 10.11 -0.29
CA LYS A 101 25.72 11.53 -0.28
C LYS A 101 26.12 12.07 -1.66
N SER A 102 25.17 12.05 -2.59
CA SER A 102 25.29 12.87 -3.78
C SER A 102 25.01 14.32 -3.37
N SER A 103 26.10 15.06 -3.20
CA SER A 103 26.09 16.50 -2.96
C SER A 103 25.46 17.19 -4.18
N VAL A 104 24.18 17.56 -4.11
CA VAL A 104 23.57 18.85 -4.51
C VAL A 104 22.04 18.70 -4.46
N GLY A 105 21.39 19.29 -3.44
CA GLY A 105 19.94 19.53 -3.46
C GLY A 105 19.22 19.50 -2.09
N PRO A 106 17.94 19.89 -2.03
CA PRO A 106 17.11 19.89 -0.81
C PRO A 106 16.84 18.49 -0.22
N ALA A 107 17.37 17.43 -0.82
CA ALA A 107 17.16 16.03 -0.44
C ALA A 107 17.72 15.66 0.95
N ALA A 108 18.82 16.30 1.41
CA ALA A 108 19.39 16.04 2.74
C ALA A 108 18.39 16.22 3.89
N LYS A 109 17.54 17.26 3.78
CA LYS A 109 16.45 17.48 4.75
C LYS A 109 15.33 16.46 4.60
N GLN A 110 15.07 16.01 3.36
CA GLN A 110 14.02 15.03 3.08
C GLN A 110 14.34 13.64 3.68
N TRP A 111 15.60 13.20 3.68
CA TRP A 111 16.01 11.92 4.26
C TRP A 111 15.75 11.87 5.76
N SER A 112 16.27 12.86 6.51
CA SER A 112 16.07 12.95 7.97
C SER A 112 14.59 13.07 8.36
N GLU A 113 13.78 13.82 7.60
CA GLU A 113 12.33 13.90 7.80
C GLU A 113 11.63 12.54 7.63
N TRP A 114 12.01 11.77 6.61
CA TRP A 114 11.44 10.44 6.38
C TRP A 114 11.91 9.40 7.41
N ILE A 115 13.18 9.43 7.80
CA ILE A 115 13.70 8.56 8.87
C ILE A 115 12.96 8.84 10.18
N ALA A 116 12.79 10.11 10.55
CA ALA A 116 12.03 10.49 11.75
C ALA A 116 10.56 10.05 11.68
N LYS A 117 9.92 10.08 10.51
CA LYS A 117 8.57 9.53 10.32
C LYS A 117 8.52 8.01 10.52
N CYS A 118 9.53 7.29 10.07
CA CYS A 118 9.62 5.84 10.27
C CYS A 118 9.82 5.53 11.76
N ASP A 119 10.73 6.21 12.44
CA ASP A 119 10.96 6.04 13.89
C ASP A 119 9.69 6.37 14.71
N ALA A 120 8.96 7.44 14.34
CA ALA A 120 7.70 7.78 14.98
C ALA A 120 6.62 6.73 14.77
N ALA A 121 6.51 6.16 13.55
CA ALA A 121 5.56 5.09 13.26
C ALA A 121 5.89 3.80 14.04
N LEU A 122 7.17 3.41 14.10
CA LEU A 122 7.64 2.26 14.89
C LEU A 122 7.36 2.43 16.39
N LEU A 123 7.53 3.63 16.93
CA LEU A 123 7.18 3.94 18.31
C LEU A 123 5.66 3.84 18.54
N GLN A 124 4.84 4.32 17.60
CA GLN A 124 3.39 4.22 17.69
C GLN A 124 2.93 2.75 17.69
N GLU A 125 3.47 1.92 16.80
CA GLU A 125 3.20 0.48 16.77
C GLU A 125 3.58 -0.20 18.10
N ALA A 126 4.73 0.15 18.67
CA ALA A 126 5.18 -0.38 19.95
C ALA A 126 4.28 0.05 21.13
N THR A 127 3.67 1.23 21.06
CA THR A 127 2.78 1.76 22.11
C THR A 127 1.33 1.29 21.99
N GLY A 128 0.92 0.69 20.88
CA GLY A 128 -0.42 0.11 20.69
C GLY A 128 -1.57 1.13 20.63
N GLU A 129 -1.29 2.41 20.38
CA GLU A 129 -2.34 3.42 20.18
C GLU A 129 -2.88 3.38 18.74
N ALA A 130 -4.19 3.14 18.60
CA ALA A 130 -4.89 3.01 17.32
C ALA A 130 -4.86 4.31 16.49
N ILE A 131 -4.55 4.18 15.20
CA ILE A 131 -4.37 5.29 14.25
C ILE A 131 -5.72 5.95 13.91
N ILE A 132 -5.88 7.23 14.27
CA ILE A 132 -6.80 8.15 13.60
C ILE A 132 -5.97 8.92 12.56
N SER A 133 -6.24 8.66 11.28
CA SER A 133 -5.63 9.37 10.15
C SER A 133 -5.94 10.87 10.24
N THR A 134 -4.92 11.69 10.45
CA THR A 134 -5.02 13.14 10.29
C THR A 134 -4.03 13.62 9.22
N LYS A 135 -4.58 13.99 8.06
CA LYS A 135 -3.97 15.02 7.20
C LYS A 135 -4.88 16.24 7.22
N SER A 136 -4.48 17.28 7.95
CA SER A 136 -4.03 18.54 7.34
C SER A 136 -3.86 19.63 8.39
N LYS A 137 -2.87 20.46 8.12
CA LYS A 137 -2.37 21.61 8.85
C LYS A 137 -3.47 22.51 9.41
N ASP A 138 -3.32 22.86 10.69
CA ASP A 138 -3.43 24.26 11.10
C ASP A 138 -2.35 24.59 12.13
N VAL A 139 -1.70 25.70 11.87
CA VAL A 139 -0.69 26.36 12.70
C VAL A 139 -1.39 26.96 13.91
N VAL A 140 -1.12 26.49 15.12
CA VAL A 140 -1.16 27.30 16.34
C VAL A 140 -0.09 26.80 17.31
N THR A 141 0.88 27.65 17.59
CA THR A 141 1.83 27.53 18.70
C THR A 141 1.09 27.65 20.05
N PRO A 142 1.54 26.90 21.07
CA PRO A 142 1.64 27.54 22.38
C PRO A 142 2.97 27.19 23.07
N VAL A 143 3.65 28.21 23.57
CA VAL A 143 4.78 28.12 24.51
C VAL A 143 4.39 29.01 25.71
N PRO A 144 4.91 28.78 26.93
CA PRO A 144 4.73 27.65 27.83
C PRO A 144 3.94 28.10 29.09
N ARG A 145 3.42 27.17 29.90
CA ARG A 145 2.91 27.50 31.25
C ARG A 145 3.89 27.01 32.32
N PRO A 146 4.22 27.82 33.34
CA PRO A 146 5.18 27.47 34.39
C PRO A 146 4.64 26.39 35.34
N GLN A 147 5.58 25.62 35.90
CA GLN A 147 5.37 24.73 37.03
C GLN A 147 5.10 25.52 38.31
N GLY A 148 4.15 25.04 39.11
CA GLY A 148 3.91 25.46 40.48
C GLY A 148 3.14 24.37 41.23
N ASN A 149 3.86 23.66 42.11
CA ASN A 149 3.42 22.67 43.10
C ASN A 149 2.09 23.05 43.79
N GLY A 150 1.23 22.12 44.19
CA GLY A 150 1.52 20.99 45.08
C GLY A 150 1.27 21.44 46.53
N MET A 151 0.02 21.32 46.98
CA MET A 151 -0.42 21.58 48.36
C MET A 151 -0.46 20.24 49.09
N SER A 152 0.37 20.04 50.11
CA SER A 152 0.21 18.95 51.09
C SER A 152 0.21 19.54 52.50
N THR A 153 -0.59 18.90 53.33
CA THR A 153 -1.04 19.26 54.67
C THR A 153 0.07 19.31 55.74
N SER A 154 -0.13 20.28 56.65
CA SER A 154 0.43 20.50 57.99
C SER A 154 1.01 19.28 58.72
N ILE A 155 2.19 19.43 59.34
CA ILE A 155 2.43 19.22 60.79
C ILE A 155 3.79 19.82 61.25
N ASN A 156 3.79 20.24 62.52
CA ASN A 156 4.75 21.05 63.30
C ASN A 156 6.21 20.56 63.42
N GLY A 157 7.13 21.49 63.67
CA GLY A 157 8.42 21.21 64.34
C GLY A 157 9.51 22.27 64.19
N THR A 158 9.69 23.06 65.24
CA THR A 158 10.58 24.21 65.54
C THR A 158 12.12 23.98 65.46
N PRO A 159 12.99 25.01 65.66
CA PRO A 159 14.00 25.49 64.69
C PRO A 159 15.45 25.28 65.17
N VAL A 160 16.45 25.86 64.49
CA VAL A 160 17.65 26.51 65.10
C VAL A 160 18.56 27.15 64.03
N GLU A 161 18.96 28.40 64.29
CA GLU A 161 20.20 29.15 63.94
C GLU A 161 20.78 29.13 62.51
N THR A 162 21.43 30.16 61.95
CA THR A 162 21.86 31.52 62.33
C THR A 162 22.24 32.23 61.00
N GLY A 163 22.08 33.56 60.91
CA GLY A 163 22.40 34.38 59.71
C GLY A 163 23.90 34.64 59.48
N PRO A 164 24.33 35.82 58.98
CA PRO A 164 23.69 36.78 58.07
C PRO A 164 24.68 37.42 57.04
N LYS A 165 24.20 38.47 56.34
CA LYS A 165 24.89 39.62 55.67
C LYS A 165 25.19 39.48 54.15
N ALA A 166 24.53 40.25 53.27
CA ALA A 166 24.54 41.72 52.99
C ALA A 166 25.69 42.10 52.02
N VAL A 167 25.60 43.04 51.06
CA VAL A 167 24.87 44.31 50.93
C VAL A 167 24.73 44.67 49.43
N GLU A 168 23.53 45.10 49.04
CA GLU A 168 23.17 45.95 47.90
C GLU A 168 23.28 47.43 48.33
N MET A 169 23.56 48.41 47.45
CA MET A 169 22.89 49.73 47.52
C MET A 169 23.01 50.55 46.22
N ALA A 170 21.94 51.32 45.99
CA ALA A 170 21.77 52.58 45.24
C ALA A 170 21.01 52.44 43.91
N HIS A 171 19.96 53.21 43.60
CA HIS A 171 19.26 54.32 44.27
C HIS A 171 17.94 54.56 43.49
N GLU A 172 16.84 54.85 44.19
CA GLU A 172 15.64 55.58 43.71
C GLU A 172 15.96 57.11 43.55
N PRO A 173 15.06 58.06 43.14
CA PRO A 173 13.58 58.01 43.09
C PRO A 173 12.84 58.73 41.91
N VAL A 174 11.58 58.29 41.69
CA VAL A 174 10.27 59.00 41.63
C VAL A 174 10.10 60.41 41.00
N ALA A 175 9.11 60.59 40.09
CA ALA A 175 7.85 61.37 40.30
C ALA A 175 6.97 61.59 39.03
N LYS A 176 5.63 61.54 39.22
CA LYS A 176 4.47 61.79 38.29
C LYS A 176 4.12 63.32 38.19
N PRO A 177 2.98 63.87 37.64
CA PRO A 177 1.72 63.30 37.09
C PRO A 177 0.93 64.04 35.94
N ALA A 178 -0.15 63.39 35.45
CA ALA A 178 -1.52 63.87 35.09
C ALA A 178 -1.94 64.64 33.78
N GLN A 179 -3.18 64.28 33.33
CA GLN A 179 -4.28 65.00 32.61
C GLN A 179 -4.56 64.83 31.08
N ALA A 180 -5.88 64.69 30.77
CA ALA A 180 -6.59 64.64 29.46
C ALA A 180 -7.08 66.07 29.03
N PRO A 181 -7.98 66.35 28.02
CA PRO A 181 -8.69 65.57 26.96
C PRO A 181 -8.78 66.28 25.54
N LYS A 182 -9.53 65.72 24.55
CA LYS A 182 -10.49 66.36 23.57
C LYS A 182 -10.63 65.63 22.19
N ALA A 183 -11.73 65.94 21.47
CA ALA A 183 -12.54 65.09 20.56
C ALA A 183 -12.56 65.48 19.05
N VAL A 184 -13.33 64.73 18.20
CA VAL A 184 -14.40 65.19 17.25
C VAL A 184 -14.57 64.36 15.92
N THR A 185 -15.85 64.03 15.58
CA THR A 185 -16.59 63.79 14.29
C THR A 185 -16.78 62.43 13.53
N LYS A 186 -18.06 62.20 13.15
CA LYS A 186 -18.81 61.24 12.25
C LYS A 186 -18.61 61.57 10.72
N PRO A 187 -19.18 60.88 9.66
CA PRO A 187 -20.44 60.06 9.52
C PRO A 187 -20.33 58.74 8.67
N THR A 188 -21.13 57.67 8.86
CA THR A 188 -22.44 57.25 8.25
C THR A 188 -22.64 57.42 6.72
N ILE A 189 -22.75 56.31 5.95
CA ILE A 189 -23.70 56.03 4.82
C ILE A 189 -23.86 54.49 4.63
N ALA A 190 -25.09 53.98 4.47
CA ALA A 190 -25.50 52.67 3.89
C ALA A 190 -26.37 52.96 2.63
N PRO A 191 -26.96 52.03 1.83
CA PRO A 191 -26.90 50.55 1.76
C PRO A 191 -26.80 49.99 0.29
N ILE A 192 -26.71 48.66 0.10
CA ILE A 192 -27.14 47.98 -1.15
C ILE A 192 -27.71 46.59 -0.79
N PRO A 193 -28.90 46.18 -1.26
CA PRO A 193 -29.44 44.84 -1.05
C PRO A 193 -29.12 43.93 -2.25
N ALA A 194 -28.59 42.73 -2.00
CA ALA A 194 -28.49 41.68 -3.01
C ALA A 194 -28.94 40.34 -2.42
N THR A 195 -30.18 40.02 -2.77
CA THR A 195 -30.79 38.72 -3.07
C THR A 195 -30.00 37.45 -2.72
N VAL A 196 -30.67 36.62 -1.94
CA VAL A 196 -30.33 35.24 -1.58
C VAL A 196 -30.25 34.35 -2.82
N SER A 197 -29.09 33.74 -3.06
CA SER A 197 -28.97 32.50 -3.83
C SER A 197 -27.97 31.61 -3.10
N VAL A 198 -28.48 30.60 -2.39
CA VAL A 198 -27.65 29.54 -1.80
C VAL A 198 -27.12 28.70 -2.97
N PRO A 199 -25.79 28.60 -3.20
CA PRO A 199 -25.27 27.62 -4.13
C PRO A 199 -25.43 26.24 -3.48
N VAL A 200 -26.24 25.39 -4.11
CA VAL A 200 -26.27 23.95 -3.85
C VAL A 200 -24.85 23.42 -4.05
N VAL A 201 -24.25 22.94 -2.98
CA VAL A 201 -22.94 22.29 -3.01
C VAL A 201 -23.08 21.02 -3.85
N PRO A 202 -22.34 20.86 -4.97
CA PRO A 202 -22.29 19.59 -5.67
C PRO A 202 -21.62 18.57 -4.75
N THR A 203 -22.42 17.62 -4.29
CA THR A 203 -21.94 16.48 -3.52
C THR A 203 -21.12 15.61 -4.47
N VAL A 204 -19.82 15.50 -4.19
CA VAL A 204 -18.88 14.71 -4.98
C VAL A 204 -19.40 13.27 -5.08
N PRO A 205 -19.60 12.69 -6.28
CA PRO A 205 -20.12 11.34 -6.39
C PRO A 205 -19.13 10.35 -5.79
N ALA A 206 -19.61 9.56 -4.82
CA ALA A 206 -18.85 8.45 -4.26
C ALA A 206 -18.42 7.51 -5.40
N LYS A 207 -17.11 7.35 -5.60
CA LYS A 207 -16.53 6.47 -6.62
C LYS A 207 -17.10 5.07 -6.44
N THR A 208 -17.96 4.64 -7.35
CA THR A 208 -18.63 3.33 -7.28
C THR A 208 -17.61 2.26 -7.63
N ARG A 209 -17.36 1.34 -6.68
CA ARG A 209 -16.45 0.21 -6.88
C ARG A 209 -17.19 -0.96 -7.54
N TYR A 210 -16.48 -1.74 -8.34
CA TYR A 210 -16.95 -3.03 -8.83
C TYR A 210 -15.94 -4.13 -8.50
N GLU A 211 -16.43 -5.35 -8.35
CA GLU A 211 -15.64 -6.57 -8.17
C GLU A 211 -16.13 -7.59 -9.20
N TRP A 212 -15.27 -8.51 -9.62
CA TRP A 212 -15.68 -9.61 -10.49
C TRP A 212 -15.07 -10.91 -10.01
N TYR A 213 -15.79 -11.99 -10.25
CA TYR A 213 -15.32 -13.35 -10.03
C TYR A 213 -15.82 -14.23 -11.17
N GLN A 214 -15.32 -15.45 -11.26
CA GLN A 214 -15.67 -16.34 -12.36
C GLN A 214 -15.79 -17.79 -11.89
N THR A 215 -16.54 -18.53 -12.68
CA THR A 215 -16.51 -19.99 -12.73
C THR A 215 -15.91 -20.41 -14.07
N ASP A 216 -15.79 -21.70 -14.33
CA ASP A 216 -15.29 -22.20 -15.61
C ASP A 216 -16.16 -21.75 -16.79
N THR A 217 -17.46 -21.51 -16.55
CA THR A 217 -18.45 -21.22 -17.61
C THR A 217 -19.03 -19.81 -17.57
N GLN A 218 -18.88 -19.07 -16.47
CA GLN A 218 -19.53 -17.77 -16.27
C GLN A 218 -18.59 -16.77 -15.61
N VAL A 219 -18.81 -15.49 -15.90
CA VAL A 219 -18.16 -14.35 -15.23
C VAL A 219 -19.23 -13.52 -14.55
N ILE A 220 -19.06 -13.19 -13.28
CA ILE A 220 -20.01 -12.40 -12.50
C ILE A 220 -19.36 -11.08 -12.12
N VAL A 221 -19.93 -9.99 -12.58
CA VAL A 221 -19.52 -8.61 -12.28
C VAL A 221 -20.51 -8.01 -11.28
N SER A 222 -19.99 -7.60 -10.12
CA SER A 222 -20.75 -7.02 -9.01
C SER A 222 -20.41 -5.53 -8.85
N ILE A 223 -21.34 -4.64 -9.14
CA ILE A 223 -21.18 -3.19 -9.01
C ILE A 223 -21.90 -2.72 -7.73
N PHE A 224 -21.19 -2.10 -6.79
CA PHE A 224 -21.76 -1.75 -5.48
C PHE A 224 -22.50 -0.41 -5.51
N VAL A 225 -23.80 -0.46 -5.85
CA VAL A 225 -24.69 0.71 -5.89
C VAL A 225 -25.86 0.56 -4.92
N LYS A 226 -26.08 1.61 -4.11
CA LYS A 226 -27.23 1.70 -3.20
C LYS A 226 -28.44 2.27 -3.94
N ASN A 227 -29.61 1.69 -3.67
CA ASN A 227 -30.91 2.20 -4.11
C ASN A 227 -31.06 2.34 -5.65
N LEU A 228 -30.70 1.30 -6.40
CA LEU A 228 -30.87 1.21 -7.85
C LEU A 228 -32.26 0.62 -8.20
N GLU A 229 -33.00 1.27 -9.11
CA GLU A 229 -34.24 0.76 -9.69
C GLU A 229 -34.01 0.12 -11.07
N GLU A 230 -34.93 -0.72 -11.54
CA GLU A 230 -34.78 -1.43 -12.82
C GLU A 230 -34.76 -0.49 -14.04
N LYS A 231 -35.44 0.66 -13.94
CA LYS A 231 -35.47 1.69 -14.98
C LYS A 231 -34.15 2.46 -15.12
N ASP A 232 -33.27 2.35 -14.12
CA ASP A 232 -32.01 3.08 -14.02
C ASP A 232 -30.83 2.26 -14.57
N VAL A 233 -31.11 1.09 -15.14
CA VAL A 233 -30.12 0.14 -15.67
C VAL A 233 -30.26 0.04 -17.18
N GLN A 234 -29.18 0.33 -17.89
CA GLN A 234 -29.04 0.05 -19.32
C GLN A 234 -27.82 -0.86 -19.53
N ILE A 235 -28.02 -1.96 -20.26
CA ILE A 235 -26.99 -2.96 -20.51
C ILE A 235 -26.94 -3.22 -22.00
N GLU A 236 -25.76 -3.07 -22.59
CA GLU A 236 -25.48 -3.38 -23.98
C GLU A 236 -24.37 -4.44 -24.01
N LEU A 237 -24.70 -5.63 -24.50
CA LEU A 237 -23.76 -6.75 -24.58
C LEU A 237 -23.52 -7.09 -26.04
N THR A 238 -22.26 -7.15 -26.42
CA THR A 238 -21.82 -7.75 -27.69
C THR A 238 -21.06 -9.04 -27.40
N PRO A 239 -20.75 -9.88 -28.40
CA PRO A 239 -19.94 -11.06 -28.17
C PRO A 239 -18.58 -10.78 -27.55
N GLN A 240 -18.01 -9.58 -27.70
CA GLN A 240 -16.66 -9.25 -27.19
C GLN A 240 -16.62 -8.03 -26.26
N SER A 241 -17.76 -7.43 -25.93
CA SER A 241 -17.81 -6.27 -25.06
C SER A 241 -19.03 -6.28 -24.16
N MET A 242 -18.86 -5.70 -22.99
CA MET A 242 -19.94 -5.41 -22.06
C MET A 242 -19.95 -3.91 -21.79
N CYS A 243 -21.13 -3.31 -21.86
CA CYS A 243 -21.36 -1.94 -21.46
C CYS A 243 -22.53 -1.90 -20.47
N VAL A 244 -22.27 -1.38 -19.27
CA VAL A 244 -23.24 -1.25 -18.20
C VAL A 244 -23.33 0.21 -17.80
N THR A 245 -24.50 0.80 -17.97
CA THR A 245 -24.82 2.17 -17.58
C THR A 245 -25.84 2.16 -16.45
N LEU A 246 -25.46 2.72 -15.30
CA LEU A 246 -26.31 2.80 -14.10
C LEU A 246 -26.57 4.27 -13.73
N LYS A 247 -27.84 4.66 -13.61
CA LYS A 247 -28.23 5.99 -13.11
C LYS A 247 -28.26 5.96 -11.59
N LEU A 248 -27.36 6.72 -10.95
CA LEU A 248 -27.28 6.79 -9.49
C LEU A 248 -28.36 7.74 -8.95
N PRO A 249 -28.88 7.50 -7.72
CA PRO A 249 -29.92 8.35 -7.10
C PRO A 249 -29.48 9.80 -6.82
N GLY A 250 -28.19 10.11 -6.98
CA GLY A 250 -27.63 11.47 -6.92
C GLY A 250 -27.60 12.20 -8.27
N GLY A 251 -28.18 11.65 -9.33
CA GLY A 251 -28.23 12.23 -10.67
C GLY A 251 -26.95 12.02 -11.51
N SER A 252 -25.94 11.32 -10.99
CA SER A 252 -24.74 10.94 -11.72
C SER A 252 -24.94 9.58 -12.43
N GLU A 253 -24.38 9.43 -13.62
CA GLU A 253 -24.38 8.15 -14.35
C GLU A 253 -23.05 7.44 -14.15
N TYR A 254 -23.09 6.13 -13.90
CA TYR A 254 -21.93 5.25 -13.80
C TYR A 254 -21.86 4.38 -15.05
N LEU A 255 -20.72 4.44 -15.76
CA LEU A 255 -20.47 3.68 -16.98
C LEU A 255 -19.33 2.69 -16.73
N LEU A 256 -19.58 1.41 -17.00
CA LEU A 256 -18.57 0.37 -17.07
C LEU A 256 -18.60 -0.22 -18.49
N ASP A 257 -17.62 0.18 -19.30
CA ASP A 257 -17.48 -0.27 -20.69
C ASP A 257 -16.13 -0.99 -20.84
N GLN A 258 -16.21 -2.28 -21.14
CA GLN A 258 -15.05 -3.17 -21.18
C GLN A 258 -15.14 -4.18 -22.32
N ARG A 259 -14.02 -4.37 -23.02
CA ARG A 259 -13.82 -5.48 -23.97
C ARG A 259 -13.52 -6.75 -23.18
N THR A 260 -14.42 -7.73 -23.23
CA THR A 260 -14.30 -8.95 -22.43
C THR A 260 -13.13 -9.81 -22.89
N PHE A 261 -12.40 -10.43 -21.95
CA PHE A 261 -11.21 -11.26 -22.22
C PHE A 261 -11.41 -12.30 -23.34
N ALA A 262 -12.58 -12.90 -23.42
CA ALA A 262 -12.96 -13.80 -24.50
C ALA A 262 -14.42 -13.58 -24.88
N ASP A 263 -14.84 -14.25 -25.94
CA ASP A 263 -16.20 -14.17 -26.43
C ASP A 263 -17.21 -14.60 -25.34
N ILE A 264 -18.27 -13.82 -25.18
CA ILE A 264 -19.44 -14.10 -24.37
C ILE A 264 -20.62 -14.46 -25.25
N VAL A 265 -21.65 -15.08 -24.67
CA VAL A 265 -22.92 -15.37 -25.34
C VAL A 265 -23.98 -14.41 -24.81
N PRO A 266 -24.21 -13.24 -25.47
CA PRO A 266 -25.13 -12.21 -24.96
C PRO A 266 -26.53 -12.72 -24.63
N ALA A 267 -27.03 -13.70 -25.40
CA ALA A 267 -28.35 -14.29 -25.22
C ALA A 267 -28.50 -15.09 -23.91
N GLU A 268 -27.40 -15.58 -23.33
CA GLU A 268 -27.38 -16.33 -22.07
C GLU A 268 -26.87 -15.50 -20.88
N CYS A 269 -26.51 -14.24 -21.11
CA CYS A 269 -26.14 -13.32 -20.05
C CYS A 269 -27.39 -12.89 -19.28
N THR A 270 -27.30 -12.86 -17.96
CA THR A 270 -28.41 -12.45 -17.09
C THR A 270 -27.92 -11.39 -16.11
N TRP A 271 -28.83 -10.56 -15.62
CA TRP A 271 -28.51 -9.58 -14.58
C TRP A 271 -29.56 -9.62 -13.49
N ARG A 272 -29.17 -9.21 -12.29
CA ARG A 272 -30.09 -9.07 -11.16
C ARG A 272 -29.72 -7.89 -10.29
N ARG A 273 -30.75 -7.33 -9.66
CA ARG A 273 -30.59 -6.34 -8.58
C ARG A 273 -30.45 -7.06 -7.23
N ALA A 274 -29.39 -6.76 -6.49
CA ALA A 274 -29.12 -7.37 -5.20
C ALA A 274 -28.61 -6.30 -4.20
N LYS A 275 -29.49 -5.54 -3.54
CA LYS A 275 -29.09 -4.44 -2.63
C LYS A 275 -28.07 -4.93 -1.58
N PRO A 276 -26.86 -4.34 -1.46
CA PRO A 276 -26.41 -3.02 -1.95
C PRO A 276 -25.59 -3.04 -3.26
N LYS A 277 -25.85 -3.98 -4.16
CA LYS A 277 -25.11 -4.20 -5.41
C LYS A 277 -26.03 -4.52 -6.60
N PHE A 278 -25.47 -4.35 -7.79
CA PHE A 278 -25.97 -4.83 -9.06
C PHE A 278 -25.07 -5.98 -9.50
N GLU A 279 -25.64 -7.08 -9.99
CA GLU A 279 -24.87 -8.25 -10.41
C GLU A 279 -25.21 -8.63 -11.85
N LEU A 280 -24.21 -8.57 -12.72
CA LEU A 280 -24.26 -9.02 -14.11
C LEU A 280 -23.54 -10.36 -14.21
N THR A 281 -24.22 -11.37 -14.71
CA THR A 281 -23.69 -12.71 -14.98
C THR A 281 -23.53 -12.88 -16.49
N LEU A 282 -22.28 -12.87 -16.94
CA LEU A 282 -21.89 -13.11 -18.33
C LEU A 282 -21.65 -14.60 -18.56
N ARG A 283 -22.22 -15.13 -19.63
CA ARG A 283 -21.93 -16.50 -20.08
C ARG A 283 -20.73 -16.49 -21.01
N LYS A 284 -19.70 -17.28 -20.70
CA LYS A 284 -18.55 -17.46 -21.60
C LYS A 284 -18.95 -18.32 -22.79
N ALA A 285 -18.52 -17.96 -23.99
CA ALA A 285 -18.69 -18.80 -25.19
C ALA A 285 -17.80 -20.04 -25.14
N THR A 286 -16.59 -19.90 -24.61
CA THR A 286 -15.65 -21.00 -24.38
C THR A 286 -15.38 -21.16 -22.88
N ALA A 287 -15.46 -22.39 -22.38
CA ALA A 287 -15.11 -22.71 -20.99
C ALA A 287 -13.60 -22.59 -20.79
N ALA A 288 -13.16 -21.41 -20.34
CA ALA A 288 -11.75 -21.08 -20.10
C ALA A 288 -11.65 -20.15 -18.89
N ARG A 289 -10.55 -20.27 -18.13
CA ARG A 289 -10.23 -19.36 -17.03
C ARG A 289 -9.72 -18.04 -17.61
N TRP A 290 -10.26 -16.92 -17.15
CA TRP A 290 -9.85 -15.58 -17.57
C TRP A 290 -8.87 -15.00 -16.55
N ASP A 291 -7.67 -14.61 -16.96
CA ASP A 291 -6.70 -14.02 -16.02
C ASP A 291 -7.04 -12.56 -15.68
N THR A 292 -7.68 -11.86 -16.62
CA THR A 292 -8.20 -10.49 -16.47
C THR A 292 -9.62 -10.42 -17.02
N LEU A 293 -10.44 -9.47 -16.56
CA LEU A 293 -11.79 -9.24 -17.11
C LEU A 293 -11.73 -8.67 -18.53
N GLU A 294 -10.68 -7.91 -18.81
CA GLU A 294 -10.39 -7.22 -20.07
C GLU A 294 -9.43 -7.99 -20.94
N GLN A 295 -9.64 -7.95 -22.26
CA GLN A 295 -8.57 -8.29 -23.19
C GLN A 295 -7.45 -7.24 -23.06
N PRO A 296 -6.19 -7.64 -22.80
CA PRO A 296 -5.09 -6.74 -23.06
C PRO A 296 -5.14 -6.40 -24.54
N GLU A 297 -5.13 -5.11 -24.86
CA GLU A 297 -5.22 -4.58 -26.22
C GLU A 297 -4.13 -5.22 -27.10
N SER A 298 -4.49 -6.29 -27.80
CA SER A 298 -3.67 -6.87 -28.86
C SER A 298 -3.73 -5.87 -30.01
N THR A 299 -2.58 -5.26 -30.29
CA THR A 299 -2.37 -4.48 -31.50
C THR A 299 -2.55 -5.42 -32.69
N GLU A 300 -3.76 -5.43 -33.25
CA GLU A 300 -4.06 -6.12 -34.49
C GLU A 300 -3.59 -5.25 -35.66
N ILE A 301 -2.60 -5.76 -36.39
CA ILE A 301 -2.39 -5.46 -37.80
C ILE A 301 -3.17 -6.55 -38.56
N GLU A 302 -4.04 -6.13 -39.48
CA GLU A 302 -4.92 -6.99 -40.29
C GLU A 302 -4.17 -7.97 -41.21
N ASP A 303 -4.77 -9.17 -41.32
CA ASP A 303 -4.81 -10.14 -42.43
C ASP A 303 -3.52 -10.62 -43.15
N SER A 304 -3.22 -11.93 -43.03
CA SER A 304 -3.57 -12.94 -44.06
C SER A 304 -3.01 -14.34 -43.75
N GLU A 305 -3.86 -15.35 -43.88
CA GLU A 305 -3.63 -16.78 -44.20
C GLU A 305 -2.57 -17.61 -43.43
N GLU A 306 -3.05 -18.67 -42.76
CA GLU A 306 -2.24 -19.84 -42.41
C GLU A 306 -1.79 -20.61 -43.68
N PRO A 307 -0.61 -21.27 -43.65
CA PRO A 307 -0.67 -22.70 -43.35
C PRO A 307 0.45 -23.22 -42.42
N ALA A 308 0.02 -23.96 -41.39
CA ALA A 308 0.63 -25.16 -40.76
C ALA A 308 2.04 -25.10 -40.10
N PRO A 309 2.29 -25.95 -39.08
CA PRO A 309 3.19 -25.62 -37.97
C PRO A 309 4.63 -26.05 -38.20
N LYS A 310 5.59 -25.24 -37.73
CA LYS A 310 6.98 -25.66 -37.52
C LYS A 310 7.43 -25.38 -36.10
N THR A 311 7.65 -26.48 -35.41
CA THR A 311 8.36 -26.68 -34.15
C THR A 311 9.72 -25.99 -34.12
N LEU A 312 10.04 -25.34 -32.99
CA LEU A 312 11.31 -25.41 -32.23
C LEU A 312 11.35 -24.26 -31.21
N ARG A 313 10.61 -24.38 -30.10
CA ARG A 313 10.98 -23.64 -28.88
C ARG A 313 12.05 -24.49 -28.19
N LYS A 314 13.24 -23.92 -27.98
CA LYS A 314 14.28 -24.56 -27.17
C LYS A 314 13.68 -24.87 -25.79
N PRO A 315 13.99 -26.03 -25.19
CA PRO A 315 13.47 -26.36 -23.87
C PRO A 315 13.98 -25.30 -22.88
N THR A 316 13.06 -24.59 -22.24
CA THR A 316 13.38 -23.82 -21.05
C THR A 316 13.88 -24.83 -20.02
N ASP A 317 15.11 -24.65 -19.55
CA ASP A 317 15.75 -25.55 -18.61
C ASP A 317 15.14 -25.31 -17.22
N TRP A 318 14.06 -26.03 -16.93
CA TRP A 318 13.30 -25.90 -15.68
C TRP A 318 14.16 -26.17 -14.44
N ASN A 319 15.25 -26.94 -14.56
CA ASN A 319 16.21 -27.14 -13.48
C ASN A 319 16.95 -25.86 -13.12
N LYS A 320 17.21 -24.98 -14.10
CA LYS A 320 17.85 -23.68 -13.83
C LYS A 320 16.86 -22.70 -13.21
N LEU A 321 15.61 -22.71 -13.67
CA LEU A 321 14.55 -21.87 -13.09
C LEU A 321 14.26 -22.26 -11.63
N VAL A 322 14.17 -23.57 -11.33
CA VAL A 322 14.00 -24.07 -9.95
C VAL A 322 15.22 -23.71 -9.09
N LYS A 323 16.44 -23.82 -9.63
CA LYS A 323 17.66 -23.47 -8.90
C LYS A 323 17.79 -21.95 -8.64
N ASP A 324 17.40 -21.13 -9.61
CA ASP A 324 17.41 -19.66 -9.47
C ASP A 324 16.32 -19.22 -8.46
N ILE A 325 15.14 -19.87 -8.43
CA ILE A 325 14.10 -19.64 -7.41
C ILE A 325 14.56 -20.13 -6.03
N ASP A 326 15.17 -21.32 -5.93
CA ASP A 326 15.70 -21.87 -4.68
C ASP A 326 16.85 -21.01 -4.12
N GLU A 327 17.70 -20.43 -4.98
CA GLU A 327 18.76 -19.49 -4.60
C GLU A 327 18.21 -18.10 -4.21
N GLU A 328 17.17 -17.62 -4.88
CA GLU A 328 16.52 -16.33 -4.58
C GLU A 328 15.70 -16.40 -3.27
N GLU A 329 15.06 -17.54 -2.98
CA GLU A 329 14.38 -17.83 -1.70
C GLU A 329 15.38 -18.22 -0.58
N ALA A 330 16.61 -18.60 -0.93
CA ALA A 330 17.68 -18.83 0.04
C ALA A 330 18.20 -17.52 0.67
N ASP A 331 18.27 -16.43 -0.11
CA ASP A 331 18.81 -15.13 0.30
C ASP A 331 17.80 -14.23 1.03
N GLU A 332 16.50 -14.48 0.87
CA GLU A 332 15.49 -13.93 1.78
C GLU A 332 15.58 -14.69 3.12
N LYS A 333 16.05 -14.01 4.17
CA LYS A 333 15.96 -14.50 5.55
C LYS A 333 14.52 -14.28 6.02
N PRO A 334 13.65 -15.29 6.03
CA PRO A 334 12.26 -15.07 6.39
C PRO A 334 12.16 -15.16 7.91
N GLU A 335 11.97 -14.04 8.62
CA GLU A 335 11.83 -14.07 10.08
C GLU A 335 10.45 -14.60 10.49
N GLY A 336 10.40 -15.38 11.59
CA GLY A 336 9.17 -15.97 12.14
C GLY A 336 8.94 -17.44 11.73
N ASP A 337 7.67 -17.80 11.49
CA ASP A 337 7.26 -19.19 11.19
C ASP A 337 7.89 -19.74 9.90
N ALA A 338 8.23 -18.89 8.95
CA ALA A 338 8.89 -19.27 7.71
C ALA A 338 10.37 -19.67 7.90
N ALA A 339 11.12 -19.01 8.81
CA ALA A 339 12.44 -19.49 9.23
C ALA A 339 12.36 -20.85 9.92
N LEU A 340 11.33 -21.05 10.75
CA LEU A 340 11.10 -22.31 11.45
C LEU A 340 10.75 -23.44 10.46
N GLN A 341 9.93 -23.15 9.45
CA GLN A 341 9.61 -24.09 8.40
C GLN A 341 10.84 -24.43 7.54
N LYS A 342 11.68 -23.44 7.21
CA LYS A 342 12.95 -23.65 6.49
C LYS A 342 13.92 -24.52 7.30
N LEU A 343 14.01 -24.29 8.62
CA LEU A 343 14.77 -25.14 9.53
C LEU A 343 14.28 -26.60 9.51
N PHE A 344 12.96 -26.83 9.53
CA PHE A 344 12.41 -28.19 9.43
C PHE A 344 12.66 -28.85 8.08
N GLN A 345 12.64 -28.08 6.99
CA GLN A 345 12.98 -28.59 5.66
C GLN A 345 14.45 -29.01 5.58
N ASP A 346 15.36 -28.22 6.14
CA ASP A 346 16.79 -28.52 6.14
C ASP A 346 17.09 -29.76 7.00
N ILE A 347 16.48 -29.86 8.19
CA ILE A 347 16.57 -31.06 9.03
C ILE A 347 16.07 -32.29 8.27
N TYR A 348 14.98 -32.18 7.50
CA TYR A 348 14.45 -33.31 6.74
C TYR A 348 15.33 -33.70 5.55
N LYS A 349 15.91 -32.71 4.84
CA LYS A 349 16.82 -32.93 3.70
C LYS A 349 18.07 -33.68 4.14
N ASP A 350 18.68 -33.29 5.25
CA ASP A 350 19.91 -33.91 5.78
C ASP A 350 19.67 -35.12 6.71
N ALA A 351 18.41 -35.38 7.09
CA ALA A 351 18.06 -36.49 7.99
C ALA A 351 18.30 -37.88 7.38
N THR A 352 18.75 -38.81 8.22
CA THR A 352 18.80 -40.24 7.89
C THR A 352 17.38 -40.79 7.65
N PRO A 353 17.23 -41.90 6.89
CA PRO A 353 15.91 -42.49 6.63
C PRO A 353 15.12 -42.83 7.90
N GLU A 354 15.82 -43.19 8.97
CA GLU A 354 15.24 -43.48 10.28
C GLU A 354 14.72 -42.22 10.98
N THR A 355 15.49 -41.14 10.95
CA THR A 355 15.08 -39.82 11.45
C THR A 355 13.87 -39.27 10.70
N ARG A 356 13.83 -39.40 9.36
CA ARG A 356 12.66 -38.99 8.56
C ARG A 356 11.42 -39.78 8.92
N ARG A 357 11.58 -41.08 9.21
CA ARG A 357 10.49 -41.95 9.64
C ARG A 357 9.95 -41.52 11.01
N ALA A 358 10.84 -41.16 11.93
CA ALA A 358 10.48 -40.63 13.26
C ALA A 358 9.71 -39.32 13.15
N MET A 359 10.21 -38.39 12.34
CA MET A 359 9.60 -37.08 12.10
C MET A 359 8.19 -37.24 11.51
N ASN A 360 8.04 -38.07 10.48
CA ASN A 360 6.75 -38.27 9.84
C ASN A 360 5.74 -38.94 10.79
N LYS A 361 6.17 -39.95 11.55
CA LYS A 361 5.30 -40.64 12.51
C LYS A 361 4.88 -39.71 13.65
N SER A 362 5.81 -38.97 14.25
CA SER A 362 5.50 -38.05 15.35
C SER A 362 4.59 -36.92 14.90
N PHE A 363 4.83 -36.35 13.71
CA PHE A 363 4.03 -35.28 13.15
C PHE A 363 2.60 -35.74 12.86
N GLN A 364 2.45 -36.94 12.29
CA GLN A 364 1.14 -37.48 11.95
C GLN A 364 0.34 -37.91 13.19
N GLU A 365 0.99 -38.49 14.21
CA GLU A 365 0.31 -38.89 15.45
C GLU A 365 -0.04 -37.70 16.35
N SER A 366 0.79 -36.65 16.36
CA SER A 366 0.54 -35.42 17.13
C SER A 366 -0.37 -34.41 16.42
N GLY A 367 -0.86 -34.70 15.22
CA GLY A 367 -1.68 -33.75 14.45
C GLY A 367 -0.92 -32.48 14.06
N GLY A 368 0.40 -32.59 13.91
CA GLY A 368 1.27 -31.51 13.45
C GLY A 368 1.86 -30.63 14.55
N THR A 369 1.68 -30.97 15.82
CA THR A 369 2.14 -30.13 16.94
C THR A 369 3.46 -30.57 17.58
N VAL A 370 3.89 -31.82 17.36
CA VAL A 370 5.13 -32.37 17.93
C VAL A 370 5.98 -33.04 16.85
N LEU A 371 7.24 -32.61 16.75
CA LEU A 371 8.23 -33.18 15.83
C LEU A 371 9.38 -33.82 16.61
N SER A 372 9.57 -35.14 16.45
CA SER A 372 10.66 -35.89 17.07
C SER A 372 11.56 -36.53 16.01
N THR A 373 12.86 -36.51 16.27
CA THR A 373 13.90 -37.07 15.39
C THR A 373 14.40 -38.45 15.84
N ASN A 374 13.93 -38.97 16.99
CA ASN A 374 14.39 -40.22 17.59
C ASN A 374 13.41 -41.38 17.35
N TRP A 375 13.74 -42.31 16.46
CA TRP A 375 12.88 -43.45 16.10
C TRP A 375 12.68 -44.44 17.24
N ASP A 376 13.64 -44.60 18.15
CA ASP A 376 13.54 -45.57 19.25
C ASP A 376 12.44 -45.25 20.26
N GLU A 377 12.05 -43.97 20.35
CA GLU A 377 11.00 -43.47 21.23
C GLU A 377 9.64 -43.49 20.52
N VAL A 378 9.53 -42.79 19.39
CA VAL A 378 8.26 -42.69 18.65
C VAL A 378 7.89 -43.98 17.93
N GLY A 379 8.83 -44.90 17.74
CA GLY A 379 8.57 -46.22 17.19
C GLY A 379 7.72 -47.10 18.12
N LYS A 380 7.90 -46.95 19.45
CA LYS A 380 7.29 -47.82 20.47
C LYS A 380 5.96 -47.27 21.00
N ASP A 381 5.88 -45.97 21.24
CA ASP A 381 4.72 -45.31 21.86
C ASP A 381 4.08 -44.26 20.94
N LYS A 382 2.79 -43.98 21.14
CA LYS A 382 2.08 -42.94 20.37
C LYS A 382 2.45 -41.55 20.86
N VAL A 383 2.73 -40.64 19.94
CA VAL A 383 3.01 -39.23 20.28
C VAL A 383 1.70 -38.49 20.57
N GLN A 384 1.61 -37.87 21.76
CA GLN A 384 0.43 -37.12 22.16
C GLN A 384 0.40 -35.72 21.55
N ILE A 385 -0.80 -35.24 21.23
CA ILE A 385 -1.05 -33.89 20.75
C ILE A 385 -0.80 -32.92 21.91
N GLN A 386 0.25 -32.09 21.81
CA GLN A 386 0.45 -30.95 22.70
C GLN A 386 0.02 -29.69 21.96
N ALA A 387 -1.05 -29.03 22.43
CA ALA A 387 -1.49 -27.77 21.87
C ALA A 387 -0.62 -26.61 22.42
N PRO A 388 -0.33 -25.57 21.60
CA PRO A 388 0.39 -24.39 22.06
C PRO A 388 -0.40 -23.64 23.15
N ASP A 389 0.31 -22.89 23.99
CA ASP A 389 -0.25 -22.26 25.19
C ASP A 389 -1.46 -21.36 24.83
N GLY A 390 -2.61 -21.62 25.47
CA GLY A 390 -3.88 -20.95 25.17
C GLY A 390 -4.77 -21.61 24.10
N ALA A 391 -4.37 -22.73 23.49
CA ALA A 391 -5.18 -23.49 22.54
C ALA A 391 -5.58 -24.87 23.09
N GLU A 392 -6.82 -25.31 22.83
CA GLU A 392 -7.31 -26.64 23.21
C GLU A 392 -7.37 -27.57 21.99
N ALA A 393 -6.70 -28.72 22.05
CA ALA A 393 -6.77 -29.74 21.01
C ALA A 393 -8.18 -30.36 20.97
N ARG A 394 -8.89 -30.20 19.84
CA ARG A 394 -10.19 -30.83 19.62
C ARG A 394 -10.03 -32.05 18.70
N PRO A 395 -10.41 -33.25 19.15
CA PRO A 395 -10.42 -34.41 18.27
C PRO A 395 -11.51 -34.23 17.20
N TYR A 396 -11.18 -34.56 15.95
CA TYR A 396 -12.16 -34.65 14.88
C TYR A 396 -13.15 -35.78 15.22
N LYS A 397 -14.45 -35.47 15.27
CA LYS A 397 -15.52 -36.47 15.35
C LYS A 397 -16.14 -36.58 13.96
N ASP A 398 -16.11 -37.79 13.40
CA ASP A 398 -16.76 -38.15 12.14
C ASP A 398 -18.27 -37.86 12.15
#